data_AF-A0A6J3C8C0-F1
#
_entry.id   AF-A0A6J3C8C0-F1
#
_cell.length_a   1.000
_cell.length_b   1.000
_cell.length_c   1.000
_cell.angle_alpha   90.00
_cell.angle_beta   90.00
_cell.angle_gamma   90.00
#
_symmetry.space_group_name_H-M   'P 1'
#
loop_
_entity.id
_entity.type
_entity.pdbx_description
1 polymer ?
#
loop_
_entity_poly.entity_id
_entity_poly.type
_entity_poly.pdbx_seq_one_letter_code
_entity_poly.pdbx_strand_id
1 'polypeptide(L)'
;MEFGSEQERRSRYNRQLQQWSPVKETAGTPSVPPQVGYCFHSPKKHPWRPIMGYEEIEVTPMPSQPITNTMVDPCYTPAGMAAEPLRFPNLVTGFDRSPEHAARAALYTRYTQHEWNQNSINNYNESDAKRNYSERVRNDIMRMLRETDEIGTQGQRDSGRRIGERITDTTFWRNEVSIEMERLVATCEKLNETRRQLERAIAGIEGPLHIVQECLYHREKRQGVEQVHDAVEQSLVDILKDCGGLEINIQQEIFEVEKTLELLNKAIEDKLQPMKVAHTRLQARTNRPHLEKCRDDAQNRLVREVCELQDTMERLRTRLAAAEGAHQSLLATRAALEAALRGKANALFIDRDQCMALRRGYPVTAAIKS
;
A
#
# COMPACT_ATOMS: atom_id res chain seq x y z
N MET A 1 -26.12 -23.28 -18.15
CA MET A 1 -24.99 -22.54 -18.75
C MET A 1 -23.96 -23.57 -19.13
N GLU A 2 -23.70 -23.68 -20.43
CA GLU A 2 -22.88 -24.72 -21.04
C GLU A 2 -21.43 -24.67 -20.55
N PHE A 3 -20.88 -25.83 -20.22
CA PHE A 3 -19.47 -26.00 -19.91
C PHE A 3 -18.68 -26.05 -21.22
N GLY A 4 -18.00 -24.95 -21.55
CA GLY A 4 -17.08 -24.87 -22.69
C GLY A 4 -15.90 -25.83 -22.53
N SER A 5 -15.53 -26.47 -23.64
CA SER A 5 -14.53 -27.54 -23.72
C SER A 5 -13.09 -27.07 -23.48
N GLU A 6 -12.28 -27.99 -22.97
CA GLU A 6 -10.88 -27.82 -22.54
C GLU A 6 -9.92 -27.30 -23.63
N GLN A 7 -10.36 -27.36 -24.89
CA GLN A 7 -9.61 -26.93 -26.07
C GLN A 7 -9.61 -25.39 -26.24
N GLU A 8 -10.65 -24.68 -25.76
CA GLU A 8 -10.69 -23.22 -25.77
C GLU A 8 -9.77 -22.57 -24.71
N ARG A 9 -9.47 -23.29 -23.62
CA ARG A 9 -8.57 -22.79 -22.57
C ARG A 9 -7.10 -22.76 -23.01
N ARG A 10 -6.68 -23.64 -23.93
CA ARG A 10 -5.30 -23.68 -24.44
C ARG A 10 -4.98 -22.64 -25.51
N SER A 11 -5.98 -22.10 -26.22
CA SER A 11 -5.77 -21.13 -27.30
C SER A 11 -5.38 -19.73 -26.79
N ARG A 12 -5.74 -19.36 -25.55
CA ARG A 12 -5.35 -18.07 -24.96
C ARG A 12 -3.90 -17.99 -24.48
N TYR A 13 -3.21 -19.13 -24.35
CA TYR A 13 -1.84 -19.18 -23.82
C TYR A 13 -0.74 -19.06 -24.91
N ASN A 14 -1.12 -19.08 -26.20
CA ASN A 14 -0.18 -19.10 -27.33
C ASN A 14 -0.41 -17.93 -28.30
N ARG A 15 -0.54 -16.70 -27.79
CA ARG A 15 -0.34 -15.51 -28.63
C ARG A 15 1.11 -15.06 -28.46
N GLN A 16 1.88 -15.29 -29.52
CA GLN A 16 3.32 -15.06 -29.64
C GLN A 16 3.79 -13.76 -28.98
N LEU A 17 4.72 -13.89 -28.04
CA LEU A 17 5.60 -12.81 -27.60
C LEU A 17 6.39 -12.33 -28.83
N GLN A 18 6.13 -11.10 -29.28
CA GLN A 18 7.00 -10.45 -30.25
C GLN A 18 8.38 -10.23 -29.62
N GLN A 19 9.41 -10.77 -30.29
CA GLN A 19 10.82 -10.49 -30.01
C GLN A 19 11.07 -9.00 -30.20
N TRP A 20 11.63 -8.35 -29.17
CA TRP A 20 12.10 -6.97 -29.27
C TRP A 20 13.36 -6.92 -30.14
N SER A 21 13.31 -6.13 -31.22
CA SER A 21 14.51 -5.80 -32.00
C SER A 21 15.45 -4.89 -31.20
N PRO A 22 16.79 -5.05 -31.32
CA PRO A 22 17.74 -4.19 -30.64
C PRO A 22 17.79 -2.83 -31.35
N VAL A 23 17.28 -1.79 -30.69
CA VAL A 23 17.53 -0.41 -31.12
C VAL A 23 18.97 -0.07 -30.71
N LYS A 24 19.79 0.23 -31.72
CA LYS A 24 21.16 0.73 -31.57
C LYS A 24 21.23 1.88 -30.56
N GLU A 25 22.10 1.74 -29.57
CA GLU A 25 22.63 2.84 -28.79
C GLU A 25 23.23 3.89 -29.74
N THR A 26 22.62 5.06 -29.77
CA THR A 26 23.32 6.29 -30.15
C THR A 26 23.45 7.11 -28.88
N ALA A 27 24.70 7.32 -28.49
CA ALA A 27 25.09 8.12 -27.34
C ALA A 27 24.48 9.52 -27.47
N GLY A 28 23.59 9.82 -26.53
CA GLY A 28 22.92 11.11 -26.42
C GLY A 28 22.18 11.14 -25.09
N THR A 29 22.90 11.49 -24.03
CA THR A 29 22.34 11.80 -22.72
C THR A 29 21.11 12.70 -22.85
N PRO A 30 19.91 12.30 -22.40
CA PRO A 30 18.82 13.25 -22.22
C PRO A 30 19.13 14.06 -20.97
N SER A 31 19.54 15.31 -21.18
CA SER A 31 19.57 16.32 -20.13
C SER A 31 18.19 16.39 -19.48
N VAL A 32 18.11 16.12 -18.19
CA VAL A 32 16.94 16.38 -17.36
C VAL A 32 16.55 17.85 -17.57
N PRO A 33 15.33 18.17 -18.02
CA PRO A 33 14.92 19.56 -18.10
C PRO A 33 14.81 20.09 -16.66
N PRO A 34 15.34 21.28 -16.35
CA PRO A 34 15.22 21.84 -15.02
C PRO A 34 13.73 22.01 -14.70
N GLN A 35 13.36 21.61 -13.47
CA GLN A 35 12.04 21.78 -12.90
C GLN A 35 11.73 23.28 -12.82
N VAL A 36 11.15 23.84 -13.89
CA VAL A 36 10.55 25.17 -13.85
C VAL A 36 9.23 25.01 -13.10
N GLY A 37 9.24 25.35 -11.82
CA GLY A 37 8.02 25.54 -11.05
C GLY A 37 7.21 26.65 -11.71
N TYR A 38 6.15 26.27 -12.43
CA TYR A 38 5.15 27.23 -12.92
C TYR A 38 4.36 27.75 -11.72
N CYS A 39 4.94 28.70 -11.01
CA CYS A 39 4.18 29.68 -10.27
C CYS A 39 3.43 30.52 -11.31
N PHE A 40 2.10 30.54 -11.23
CA PHE A 40 1.26 31.42 -12.03
C PHE A 40 1.69 32.87 -11.78
N HIS A 41 2.59 33.38 -12.62
CA HIS A 41 2.88 34.80 -12.69
C HIS A 41 1.66 35.47 -13.32
N SER A 42 0.81 36.05 -12.48
CA SER A 42 -0.08 37.11 -12.91
C SER A 42 0.78 38.28 -13.38
N PRO A 43 0.68 38.75 -14.63
CA PRO A 43 1.45 39.89 -15.12
C PRO A 43 0.95 41.23 -14.56
N LYS A 44 -0.04 41.23 -13.66
CA LYS A 44 -0.58 42.45 -13.05
C LYS A 44 -0.08 42.59 -11.60
N LYS A 45 0.73 43.62 -11.39
CA LYS A 45 1.18 44.10 -10.07
C LYS A 45 -0.05 44.50 -9.25
N HIS A 46 -0.31 43.81 -8.14
CA HIS A 46 -1.42 44.14 -7.24
C HIS A 46 -0.92 45.14 -6.17
N PRO A 47 -1.65 46.24 -5.87
CA PRO A 47 -1.09 47.36 -5.10
C PRO A 47 -0.80 47.12 -3.60
N TRP A 48 -1.15 45.96 -3.03
CA TRP A 48 -1.18 45.76 -1.57
C TRP A 48 -0.45 44.51 -1.07
N ARG A 49 0.52 43.97 -1.82
CA ARG A 49 1.39 42.88 -1.32
C ARG A 49 2.77 43.45 -0.96
N PRO A 50 3.16 43.48 0.33
CA PRO A 50 4.52 43.82 0.73
C PRO A 50 5.50 42.75 0.21
N ILE A 51 6.57 43.19 -0.46
CA ILE A 51 7.66 42.32 -0.91
C ILE A 51 8.74 42.36 0.17
N MET A 52 9.12 41.18 0.68
CA MET A 52 10.30 41.01 1.53
C MET A 52 11.55 41.09 0.64
N GLY A 53 11.97 42.31 0.32
CA GLY A 53 13.16 42.59 -0.45
C GLY A 53 13.51 44.05 -0.30
N TYR A 54 14.62 44.33 0.38
CA TYR A 54 15.19 45.68 0.45
C TYR A 54 15.85 45.94 -0.90
N GLU A 55 15.28 46.85 -1.68
CA GLU A 55 15.95 47.43 -2.84
C GLU A 55 16.54 48.75 -2.37
N GLU A 56 17.86 48.90 -2.51
CA GLU A 56 18.60 50.10 -2.14
C GLU A 56 18.22 51.21 -3.13
N ILE A 57 17.23 52.02 -2.76
CA ILE A 57 16.79 53.15 -3.59
C ILE A 57 17.88 54.21 -3.52
N GLU A 58 18.64 54.35 -4.60
CA GLU A 58 19.58 55.44 -4.79
C GLU A 58 18.77 56.75 -4.85
N VAL A 59 18.75 57.50 -3.74
CA VAL A 59 18.04 58.78 -3.65
C VAL A 59 18.80 59.79 -4.49
N THR A 60 18.37 59.98 -5.72
CA THR A 60 18.90 61.04 -6.59
C THR A 60 18.43 62.38 -6.01
N PRO A 61 19.32 63.28 -5.57
CA PRO A 61 18.89 64.57 -5.04
C PRO A 61 18.25 65.35 -6.18
N MET A 62 16.97 65.68 -6.06
CA MET A 62 16.32 66.60 -6.98
C MET A 62 17.05 67.95 -6.93
N PRO A 63 17.51 68.50 -8.06
CA PRO A 63 18.12 69.82 -8.05
C PRO A 63 17.09 70.83 -7.53
N SER A 64 17.49 71.65 -6.56
CA SER A 64 16.65 72.73 -6.04
C SER A 64 16.39 73.73 -7.16
N GLN A 65 15.24 73.61 -7.83
CA GLN A 65 14.83 74.58 -8.83
C GLN A 65 14.30 75.83 -8.12
N PRO A 66 14.72 77.03 -8.53
CA PRO A 66 14.20 78.27 -7.97
C PRO A 66 12.70 78.38 -8.28
N ILE A 67 11.92 78.83 -7.31
CA ILE A 67 10.49 79.08 -7.45
C ILE A 67 10.30 80.30 -8.35
N THR A 68 10.19 80.06 -9.66
CA THR A 68 9.68 81.06 -10.61
C THR A 68 8.82 80.38 -11.68
N ASN A 69 7.49 80.44 -11.49
CA ASN A 69 6.41 80.34 -12.48
C ASN A 69 6.63 79.46 -13.75
N THR A 70 7.03 78.20 -13.58
CA THR A 70 6.90 77.20 -14.64
C THR A 70 5.83 76.20 -14.27
N MET A 71 4.75 76.18 -15.06
CA MET A 71 3.63 75.25 -14.96
C MET A 71 4.15 73.80 -15.00
N VAL A 72 4.07 73.12 -13.87
CA VAL A 72 4.25 71.67 -13.78
C VAL A 72 2.99 71.07 -14.40
N ASP A 73 3.13 70.30 -15.47
CA ASP A 73 2.02 69.60 -16.13
C ASP A 73 1.79 68.26 -15.38
N PRO A 74 0.73 68.13 -14.56
CA PRO A 74 0.49 66.89 -13.83
C PRO A 74 -0.57 66.06 -14.57
N CYS A 75 -0.21 64.80 -14.82
CA CYS A 75 -1.09 63.67 -15.10
C CYS A 75 -1.33 63.33 -16.58
N TYR A 76 -0.95 62.09 -16.92
CA TYR A 76 -1.39 61.33 -18.09
C TYR A 76 -2.93 61.40 -18.23
N THR A 77 -3.40 62.07 -19.27
CA THR A 77 -4.83 62.13 -19.65
C THR A 77 -5.11 61.07 -20.73
N PRO A 78 -6.03 60.12 -20.51
CA PRO A 78 -6.40 59.14 -21.54
C PRO A 78 -6.92 59.82 -22.80
N ALA A 79 -6.60 59.28 -23.99
CA ALA A 79 -7.02 59.84 -25.27
C ALA A 79 -8.54 60.05 -25.33
N GLY A 80 -8.99 61.30 -25.42
CA GLY A 80 -10.39 61.71 -25.38
C GLY A 80 -10.84 62.40 -24.07
N MET A 81 -10.00 62.44 -23.04
CA MET A 81 -10.22 63.20 -21.79
C MET A 81 -9.31 64.42 -21.63
N ALA A 82 -8.50 64.74 -22.64
CA ALA A 82 -7.80 66.02 -22.70
C ALA A 82 -8.85 67.12 -22.93
N ALA A 83 -9.25 67.80 -21.86
CA ALA A 83 -9.96 69.06 -21.99
C ALA A 83 -9.01 70.04 -22.69
N GLU A 84 -9.44 70.66 -23.79
CA GLU A 84 -8.64 71.70 -24.42
C GLU A 84 -8.25 72.75 -23.36
N PRO A 85 -7.01 73.27 -23.36
CA PRO A 85 -6.60 74.31 -22.44
C PRO A 85 -7.64 75.43 -22.47
N LEU A 86 -8.21 75.78 -21.31
CA LEU A 86 -9.21 76.83 -21.19
C LEU A 86 -8.65 78.12 -21.78
N ARG A 87 -9.09 78.45 -22.99
CA ARG A 87 -8.65 79.67 -23.69
C ARG A 87 -9.42 80.83 -23.10
N PHE A 88 -8.85 81.46 -22.08
CA PHE A 88 -9.39 82.70 -21.54
C PHE A 88 -9.40 83.77 -22.65
N PRO A 89 -10.53 84.48 -22.86
CA PRO A 89 -10.58 85.57 -23.83
C PRO A 89 -9.54 86.64 -23.47
N ASN A 90 -8.74 87.08 -24.44
CA ASN A 90 -7.77 88.15 -24.25
C ASN A 90 -8.52 89.47 -23.97
N LEU A 91 -8.45 89.98 -22.73
CA LEU A 91 -9.17 91.19 -22.30
C LEU A 91 -8.58 92.49 -22.89
N VAL A 92 -7.41 92.43 -23.53
CA VAL A 92 -6.71 93.61 -24.07
C VAL A 92 -7.00 93.82 -25.57
N THR A 93 -7.24 92.75 -26.32
CA THR A 93 -7.77 92.82 -27.68
C THR A 93 -9.27 92.61 -27.60
N GLY A 94 -10.03 93.70 -27.60
CA GLY A 94 -11.49 93.68 -27.47
C GLY A 94 -12.16 92.63 -28.35
N PHE A 95 -13.31 92.12 -27.88
CA PHE A 95 -14.08 91.11 -28.59
C PHE A 95 -14.35 91.50 -30.05
N ASP A 96 -13.83 90.74 -31.02
CA ASP A 96 -14.25 90.82 -32.43
C ASP A 96 -15.69 90.33 -32.66
N ARG A 97 -16.40 89.92 -31.60
CA ARG A 97 -17.79 89.49 -31.63
C ARG A 97 -18.62 90.42 -30.77
N SER A 98 -19.73 90.93 -31.32
CA SER A 98 -20.58 91.88 -30.61
C SER A 98 -21.06 91.30 -29.27
N PRO A 99 -21.11 92.10 -28.18
CA PRO A 99 -21.67 91.68 -26.90
C PRO A 99 -23.08 91.10 -27.03
N GLU A 100 -23.85 91.60 -28.00
CA GLU A 100 -25.18 91.07 -28.34
C GLU A 100 -25.14 89.64 -28.89
N HIS A 101 -24.11 89.28 -29.66
CA HIS A 101 -23.95 87.93 -30.20
C HIS A 101 -23.58 86.94 -29.10
N ALA A 102 -22.73 87.34 -28.15
CA ALA A 102 -22.40 86.52 -26.97
C ALA A 102 -23.61 86.36 -26.02
N ALA A 103 -24.39 87.42 -25.81
CA ALA A 103 -25.61 87.37 -25.00
C ALA A 103 -26.71 86.53 -25.67
N ARG A 104 -26.92 86.67 -27.00
CA ARG A 104 -27.84 85.81 -27.76
C ARG A 104 -27.39 84.35 -27.74
N ALA A 105 -26.10 84.06 -27.97
CA ALA A 105 -25.58 82.71 -27.88
C ALA A 105 -25.77 82.11 -26.48
N ALA A 106 -25.53 82.87 -25.41
CA ALA A 106 -25.74 82.43 -24.03
C ALA A 106 -27.22 82.08 -23.71
N LEU A 107 -28.19 82.75 -24.33
CA LEU A 107 -29.62 82.45 -24.14
C LEU A 107 -30.07 81.17 -24.88
N TYR A 108 -29.39 80.77 -25.96
CA TYR A 108 -29.75 79.60 -26.77
C TYR A 108 -28.83 78.38 -26.56
N THR A 109 -27.72 78.51 -25.84
CA THR A 109 -26.73 77.42 -25.62
C THR A 109 -26.58 76.99 -24.16
N ARG A 110 -27.34 77.59 -23.24
CA ARG A 110 -27.26 77.28 -21.80
C ARG A 110 -28.51 76.56 -21.33
N TYR A 111 -28.31 75.52 -20.53
CA TYR A 111 -29.39 74.80 -19.88
C TYR A 111 -30.21 75.72 -18.97
N THR A 112 -31.52 75.52 -18.98
CA THR A 112 -32.42 76.16 -18.02
C THR A 112 -32.17 75.63 -16.61
N GLN A 113 -32.51 76.42 -15.58
CA GLN A 113 -32.40 75.97 -14.19
C GLN A 113 -33.18 74.66 -13.94
N HIS A 114 -34.31 74.48 -14.62
CA HIS A 114 -35.10 73.26 -14.53
C HIS A 114 -34.35 72.05 -15.12
N GLU A 115 -33.76 72.17 -16.32
CA GLU A 115 -32.97 71.10 -16.94
C GLU A 115 -31.73 70.77 -16.10
N TRP A 116 -31.06 71.77 -15.54
CA TRP A 116 -29.94 71.55 -14.62
C TRP A 116 -30.37 70.84 -13.34
N ASN A 117 -31.50 71.23 -12.74
CA ASN A 117 -32.07 70.57 -11.56
C ASN A 117 -32.43 69.11 -11.87
N GLN A 118 -33.09 68.85 -13.01
CA GLN A 118 -33.45 67.49 -13.44
C GLN A 118 -32.22 66.62 -13.69
N ASN A 119 -31.21 67.15 -14.38
CA ASN A 119 -29.95 66.44 -14.60
C ASN A 119 -29.23 66.13 -13.28
N SER A 120 -29.22 67.08 -12.34
CA SER A 120 -28.62 66.89 -11.02
C SER A 120 -29.33 65.81 -10.21
N ILE A 121 -30.67 65.79 -10.24
CA ILE A 121 -31.49 64.74 -9.63
C ILE A 121 -31.22 63.39 -10.29
N ASN A 122 -31.17 63.33 -11.62
CA ASN A 122 -30.89 62.10 -12.35
C ASN A 122 -29.50 61.53 -12.02
N ASN A 123 -28.48 62.38 -12.00
CA ASN A 123 -27.12 61.98 -11.62
C ASN A 123 -27.04 61.47 -10.18
N TYR A 124 -27.77 62.09 -9.26
CA TYR A 124 -27.88 61.63 -7.87
C TYR A 124 -28.54 60.25 -7.80
N ASN A 125 -29.68 60.07 -8.47
CA ASN A 125 -30.40 58.80 -8.48
C ASN A 125 -29.58 57.68 -9.12
N GLU A 126 -28.88 57.95 -10.21
CA GLU A 126 -27.98 56.98 -10.85
C GLU A 126 -26.82 56.60 -9.93
N SER A 127 -26.24 57.59 -9.24
CA SER A 127 -25.15 57.36 -8.28
C SER A 127 -25.62 56.54 -7.07
N ASP A 128 -26.80 56.83 -6.53
CA ASP A 128 -27.37 56.06 -5.42
C ASP A 128 -27.74 54.63 -5.87
N ALA A 129 -28.29 54.44 -7.07
CA ALA A 129 -28.53 53.12 -7.63
C ALA A 129 -27.24 52.30 -7.79
N LYS A 130 -26.15 52.93 -8.27
CA LYS A 130 -24.82 52.31 -8.36
C LYS A 130 -24.26 51.95 -6.98
N ARG A 131 -24.41 52.84 -5.99
CA ARG A 131 -24.01 52.58 -4.60
C ARG A 131 -24.76 51.37 -4.04
N ASN A 132 -26.09 51.35 -4.15
CA ASN A 132 -26.94 50.26 -3.68
C ASN A 132 -26.62 48.92 -4.37
N TYR A 133 -26.33 48.93 -5.67
CA TYR A 133 -25.84 47.73 -6.37
C TYR A 133 -24.49 47.26 -5.83
N SER A 134 -23.54 48.18 -5.65
CA SER A 134 -22.21 47.87 -5.12
C SER A 134 -22.26 47.33 -3.67
N GLU A 135 -23.14 47.86 -2.83
CA GLU A 135 -23.37 47.38 -1.47
C GLU A 135 -23.97 45.96 -1.47
N ARG A 136 -24.96 45.68 -2.32
CA ARG A 136 -25.52 44.32 -2.48
C ARG A 136 -24.45 43.32 -2.88
N VAL A 137 -23.65 43.63 -3.90
CA VAL A 137 -22.56 42.75 -4.36
C VAL A 137 -21.54 42.49 -3.25
N ARG A 138 -21.16 43.52 -2.47
CA ARG A 138 -20.27 43.31 -1.31
C ARG A 138 -20.88 42.37 -0.27
N ASN A 139 -22.17 42.54 0.05
CA ASN A 139 -22.86 41.67 1.00
C ASN A 139 -22.94 40.23 0.50
N ASP A 140 -23.25 40.02 -0.79
CA ASP A 140 -23.25 38.68 -1.40
C ASP A 140 -21.86 38.04 -1.36
N ILE A 141 -20.81 38.79 -1.68
CA ILE A 141 -19.42 38.31 -1.58
C ILE A 141 -19.08 37.89 -0.15
N MET A 142 -19.46 38.70 0.86
CA MET A 142 -19.22 38.37 2.26
C MET A 142 -19.97 37.10 2.70
N ARG A 143 -21.23 36.92 2.26
CA ARG A 143 -21.99 35.69 2.52
C ARG A 143 -21.29 34.48 1.90
N MET A 144 -20.95 34.56 0.61
CA MET A 144 -20.27 33.48 -0.10
C MET A 144 -18.93 33.09 0.54
N LEU A 145 -18.16 34.08 1.02
CA LEU A 145 -16.92 33.83 1.74
C LEU A 145 -17.15 33.03 3.03
N ARG A 146 -18.16 33.40 3.83
CA ARG A 146 -18.49 32.68 5.07
C ARG A 146 -18.97 31.26 4.78
N GLU A 147 -19.88 31.08 3.83
CA GLU A 147 -20.37 29.75 3.44
C GLU A 147 -19.21 28.87 2.96
N THR A 148 -18.29 29.43 2.17
CA THR A 148 -17.11 28.70 1.69
C THR A 148 -16.18 28.32 2.84
N ASP A 149 -15.94 29.22 3.79
CA ASP A 149 -15.11 28.96 4.97
C ASP A 149 -15.74 27.91 5.90
N GLU A 150 -17.05 27.97 6.13
CA GLU A 150 -17.80 26.99 6.91
C GLU A 150 -17.73 25.60 6.26
N ILE A 151 -17.95 25.50 4.94
CA ILE A 151 -17.84 24.24 4.21
C ILE A 151 -16.41 23.70 4.26
N GLY A 152 -15.40 24.56 4.07
CA GLY A 152 -13.99 24.19 4.11
C GLY A 152 -13.56 23.66 5.49
N THR A 153 -13.91 24.39 6.54
CA THR A 153 -13.58 24.03 7.92
C THR A 153 -14.31 22.76 8.35
N GLN A 154 -15.60 22.61 8.02
CA GLN A 154 -16.36 21.40 8.32
C GLN A 154 -15.82 20.19 7.55
N GLY A 155 -15.55 20.35 6.24
CA GLY A 155 -14.97 19.29 5.42
C GLY A 155 -13.60 18.82 5.95
N GLN A 156 -12.78 19.75 6.43
CA GLN A 156 -11.49 19.42 7.04
C GLN A 156 -11.65 18.67 8.37
N ARG A 157 -12.60 19.07 9.21
CA ARG A 157 -12.90 18.37 10.48
C ARG A 157 -13.39 16.95 10.23
N ASP A 158 -14.35 16.77 9.34
CA ASP A 158 -14.92 15.45 9.02
C ASP A 158 -13.87 14.53 8.38
N SER A 159 -13.05 15.07 7.49
CA SER A 159 -11.92 14.35 6.89
C SER A 159 -10.89 13.95 7.95
N GLY A 160 -10.51 14.87 8.84
CA GLY A 160 -9.60 14.60 9.95
C GLY A 160 -10.13 13.51 10.89
N ARG A 161 -11.41 13.57 11.25
CA ARG A 161 -12.07 12.56 12.07
C ARG A 161 -12.03 11.18 11.41
N ARG A 162 -12.48 11.06 10.16
CA ARG A 162 -12.47 9.79 9.39
C ARG A 162 -11.06 9.22 9.23
N ILE A 163 -10.07 10.09 9.06
CA ILE A 163 -8.66 9.69 9.03
C ILE A 163 -8.23 9.14 10.39
N GLY A 164 -8.61 9.80 11.48
CA GLY A 164 -8.35 9.34 12.84
C GLY A 164 -8.95 7.96 13.11
N GLU A 165 -10.23 7.77 12.81
CA GLU A 165 -10.93 6.48 12.94
C GLU A 165 -10.18 5.37 12.17
N ARG A 166 -9.83 5.62 10.90
CA ARG A 166 -9.06 4.66 10.10
C ARG A 166 -7.67 4.37 10.66
N ILE A 167 -6.97 5.37 11.21
CA ILE A 167 -5.66 5.18 11.83
C ILE A 167 -5.79 4.25 13.03
N THR A 168 -6.82 4.45 13.85
CA THR A 168 -7.13 3.59 15.00
C THR A 168 -7.40 2.16 14.56
N ASP A 169 -8.30 1.95 13.59
CA ASP A 169 -8.64 0.61 13.09
C ASP A 169 -7.42 -0.11 12.49
N THR A 170 -6.65 0.59 11.65
CA THR A 170 -5.46 0.03 11.02
C THR A 170 -4.41 -0.33 12.07
N THR A 171 -4.24 0.51 13.10
CA THR A 171 -3.29 0.26 14.18
C THR A 171 -3.73 -0.91 15.05
N PHE A 172 -5.03 -1.02 15.34
CA PHE A 172 -5.60 -2.16 16.05
C PHE A 172 -5.31 -3.47 15.30
N TRP A 173 -5.66 -3.55 14.02
CA TRP A 173 -5.44 -4.77 13.24
C TRP A 173 -3.95 -5.09 13.04
N ARG A 174 -3.09 -4.07 12.90
CA ARG A 174 -1.64 -4.27 12.87
C ARG A 174 -1.15 -4.92 14.15
N ASN A 175 -1.60 -4.41 15.31
CA ASN A 175 -1.20 -4.94 16.60
C ASN A 175 -1.72 -6.37 16.79
N GLU A 176 -2.99 -6.65 16.47
CA GLU A 176 -3.54 -8.01 16.57
C GLU A 176 -2.80 -9.02 15.69
N VAL A 177 -2.51 -8.65 14.44
CA VAL A 177 -1.72 -9.50 13.55
C VAL A 177 -0.31 -9.72 14.11
N SER A 178 0.29 -8.71 14.73
CA SER A 178 1.62 -8.83 15.35
C SER A 178 1.60 -9.78 16.55
N ILE A 179 0.57 -9.69 17.40
CA ILE A 179 0.38 -10.58 18.56
C ILE A 179 0.18 -12.03 18.09
N GLU A 180 -0.70 -12.27 17.11
CA GLU A 180 -0.90 -13.62 16.57
C GLU A 180 0.35 -14.16 15.88
N MET A 181 1.15 -13.28 15.25
CA MET A 181 2.43 -13.64 14.66
C MET A 181 3.41 -14.17 15.72
N GLU A 182 3.55 -13.44 16.83
CA GLU A 182 4.41 -13.83 17.95
C GLU A 182 3.94 -15.14 18.57
N ARG A 183 2.62 -15.31 18.74
CA ARG A 183 2.02 -16.55 19.23
C ARG A 183 2.36 -17.73 18.33
N LEU A 184 2.23 -17.57 17.00
CA LEU A 184 2.57 -18.61 16.04
C LEU A 184 4.07 -18.93 16.03
N VAL A 185 4.94 -17.93 16.13
CA VAL A 185 6.39 -18.14 16.25
C VAL A 185 6.72 -18.99 17.47
N ALA A 186 6.17 -18.64 18.64
CA ALA A 186 6.36 -19.42 19.86
C ALA A 186 5.88 -20.87 19.71
N THR A 187 4.76 -21.11 19.00
CA THR A 187 4.29 -22.47 18.73
C THR A 187 5.23 -23.24 17.79
N CYS A 188 5.79 -22.60 16.77
CA CYS A 188 6.74 -23.22 15.87
C CYS A 188 8.05 -23.58 16.58
N GLU A 189 8.56 -22.70 17.45
CA GLU A 189 9.75 -22.98 18.26
C GLU A 189 9.53 -24.16 19.20
N LYS A 190 8.38 -24.20 19.88
CA LYS A 190 8.01 -25.32 20.76
C LYS A 190 7.94 -26.64 20.00
N LEU A 191 7.32 -26.64 18.81
CA LEU A 191 7.23 -27.81 17.94
C LEU A 191 8.61 -28.26 17.42
N ASN A 192 9.49 -27.31 17.08
CA ASN A 192 10.84 -27.66 16.63
C ASN A 192 11.68 -28.28 17.75
N GLU A 193 11.49 -27.83 18.99
CA GLU A 193 12.16 -28.41 20.14
C GLU A 193 11.62 -29.81 20.47
N THR A 194 10.30 -30.02 20.42
CA THR A 194 9.71 -31.36 20.60
C THR A 194 10.18 -32.32 19.52
N ARG A 195 10.22 -31.89 18.25
CA ARG A 195 10.81 -32.66 17.14
C ARG A 195 12.25 -33.09 17.45
N ARG A 196 13.12 -32.15 17.85
CA ARG A 196 14.52 -32.46 18.20
C ARG A 196 14.65 -33.41 19.39
N GLN A 197 13.72 -33.35 20.34
CA GLN A 197 13.69 -34.28 21.48
C GLN A 197 13.28 -35.68 21.03
N LEU A 198 12.28 -35.78 20.15
CA LEU A 198 11.84 -37.06 19.58
C LEU A 198 12.90 -37.69 18.68
N GLU A 199 13.54 -36.92 17.80
CA GLU A 199 14.66 -37.41 16.96
C GLU A 199 15.79 -38.01 17.83
N ARG A 200 16.13 -37.35 18.95
CA ARG A 200 17.11 -37.87 19.92
C ARG A 200 16.62 -39.12 20.65
N ALA A 201 15.36 -39.15 21.06
CA ALA A 201 14.76 -40.31 21.73
C ALA A 201 14.75 -41.54 20.80
N ILE A 202 14.36 -41.35 19.53
CA ILE A 202 14.36 -42.39 18.49
C ILE A 202 15.77 -42.96 18.33
N ALA A 203 16.77 -42.09 18.13
CA ALA A 203 18.16 -42.52 17.99
C ALA A 203 18.67 -43.29 19.22
N GLY A 204 18.18 -42.96 20.41
CA GLY A 204 18.49 -43.67 21.66
C GLY A 204 17.83 -45.04 21.79
N ILE A 205 16.64 -45.24 21.21
CA ILE A 205 15.82 -46.45 21.36
C ILE A 205 16.12 -47.50 20.28
N GLU A 206 16.63 -47.08 19.12
CA GLU A 206 16.86 -47.97 17.97
C GLU A 206 17.82 -49.14 18.27
N GLY A 207 18.92 -48.88 18.99
CA GLY A 207 19.87 -49.90 19.42
C GLY A 207 19.28 -50.89 20.45
N PRO A 208 18.76 -50.40 21.60
CA PRO A 208 18.13 -51.25 22.61
C PRO A 208 16.98 -52.09 22.06
N LEU A 209 16.11 -51.53 21.20
CA LEU A 209 15.00 -52.26 20.60
C LEU A 209 15.49 -53.43 19.75
N HIS A 210 16.55 -53.24 18.97
CA HIS A 210 17.16 -54.32 18.19
C HIS A 210 17.64 -55.47 19.08
N ILE A 211 18.32 -55.15 20.18
CA ILE A 211 18.83 -56.14 21.14
C ILE A 211 17.67 -56.90 21.81
N VAL A 212 16.62 -56.18 22.24
CA VAL A 212 15.44 -56.77 22.88
C VAL A 212 14.72 -57.75 21.95
N GLN A 213 14.56 -57.37 20.68
CA GLN A 213 13.96 -58.21 19.65
C GLN A 213 14.78 -59.50 19.43
N GLU A 214 16.10 -59.40 19.31
CA GLU A 214 16.99 -60.57 19.18
C GLU A 214 16.95 -61.48 20.42
N CYS A 215 16.89 -60.90 21.62
CA CYS A 215 16.81 -61.66 22.87
C CYS A 215 15.51 -62.48 22.96
N LEU A 216 14.37 -61.86 22.67
CA LEU A 216 13.07 -62.54 22.65
C LEU A 216 13.04 -63.61 21.56
N TYR A 217 13.62 -63.32 20.40
CA TYR A 217 13.72 -64.25 19.29
C TYR A 217 14.44 -65.56 19.66
N HIS A 218 15.60 -65.45 20.32
CA HIS A 218 16.33 -66.63 20.76
C HIS A 218 15.63 -67.40 21.89
N ARG A 219 14.86 -66.71 22.73
CA ARG A 219 14.07 -67.32 23.81
C ARG A 219 12.90 -68.13 23.27
N GLU A 220 12.18 -67.59 22.28
CA GLU A 220 11.06 -68.28 21.62
C GLU A 220 11.49 -69.56 20.90
N LYS A 221 12.76 -69.63 20.46
CA LYS A 221 13.34 -70.82 19.80
C LYS A 221 13.70 -71.97 20.74
N ARG A 222 13.69 -71.79 22.07
CA ARG A 222 13.98 -72.87 23.03
C ARG A 222 12.91 -73.96 22.92
N GLN A 223 13.26 -75.21 23.26
CA GLN A 223 12.36 -76.35 23.12
C GLN A 223 12.21 -77.15 24.42
N GLY A 224 11.05 -77.78 24.59
CA GLY A 224 10.76 -78.62 25.75
C GLY A 224 10.69 -77.79 27.03
N VAL A 225 11.28 -78.30 28.11
CA VAL A 225 11.26 -77.66 29.43
C VAL A 225 11.99 -76.31 29.48
N GLU A 226 12.82 -75.99 28.48
CA GLU A 226 13.58 -74.73 28.37
C GLU A 226 12.76 -73.58 27.78
N GLN A 227 11.56 -73.84 27.22
CA GLN A 227 10.64 -72.81 26.73
C GLN A 227 9.79 -72.29 27.89
N VAL A 228 10.35 -71.38 28.68
CA VAL A 228 9.73 -70.85 29.89
C VAL A 228 9.52 -69.35 29.76
N HIS A 229 8.30 -68.90 30.06
CA HIS A 229 8.01 -67.48 30.30
C HIS A 229 8.64 -67.05 31.62
N ASP A 230 9.81 -66.44 31.53
CA ASP A 230 10.57 -65.98 32.68
C ASP A 230 10.46 -64.46 32.89
N ALA A 231 10.94 -63.99 34.05
CA ALA A 231 10.89 -62.58 34.41
C ALA A 231 11.66 -61.68 33.42
N VAL A 232 12.66 -62.23 32.73
CA VAL A 232 13.46 -61.48 31.75
C VAL A 232 12.67 -61.33 30.44
N GLU A 233 12.00 -62.39 29.97
CA GLU A 233 11.09 -62.32 28.82
C GLU A 233 9.98 -61.29 29.06
N GLN A 234 9.36 -61.30 30.24
CA GLN A 234 8.33 -60.34 30.60
C GLN A 234 8.86 -58.88 30.56
N SER A 235 10.07 -58.66 31.11
CA SER A 235 10.71 -57.34 31.11
C SER A 235 11.06 -56.87 29.68
N LEU A 236 11.49 -57.78 28.81
CA LEU A 236 11.79 -57.48 27.40
C LEU A 236 10.53 -57.11 26.61
N VAL A 237 9.40 -57.76 26.88
CA VAL A 237 8.10 -57.44 26.28
C VAL A 237 7.62 -56.06 26.71
N ASP A 238 7.80 -55.68 27.97
CA ASP A 238 7.39 -54.35 28.45
C ASP A 238 8.22 -53.23 27.82
N ILE A 239 9.54 -53.42 27.62
CA ILE A 239 10.38 -52.48 26.84
C ILE A 239 9.86 -52.31 25.41
N LEU A 240 9.38 -53.38 24.78
CA LEU A 240 8.80 -53.35 23.43
C LEU A 240 7.50 -52.54 23.36
N LYS A 241 6.64 -52.64 24.39
CA LYS A 241 5.42 -51.83 24.51
C LYS A 241 5.75 -50.35 24.65
N ASP A 242 6.74 -50.02 25.47
CA ASP A 242 7.20 -48.64 25.68
C ASP A 242 7.74 -48.03 24.37
N CYS A 243 8.44 -48.82 23.56
CA CYS A 243 8.89 -48.41 22.22
C CYS A 243 7.71 -48.17 21.24
N GLY A 244 6.64 -48.98 21.32
CA GLY A 244 5.41 -48.75 20.55
C GLY A 244 4.68 -47.45 20.93
N GLY A 245 4.86 -46.98 22.17
CA GLY A 245 4.39 -45.65 22.59
C GLY A 245 5.05 -44.50 21.82
N LEU A 246 6.27 -44.69 21.32
CA LEU A 246 6.99 -43.70 20.52
C LEU A 246 6.39 -43.53 19.12
N GLU A 247 5.90 -44.61 18.50
CA GLU A 247 5.15 -44.54 17.23
C GLU A 247 3.90 -43.68 17.36
N ILE A 248 3.16 -43.82 18.47
CA ILE A 248 1.98 -43.00 18.76
C ILE A 248 2.35 -41.51 18.86
N ASN A 249 3.47 -41.18 19.49
CA ASN A 249 3.95 -39.80 19.61
C ASN A 249 4.33 -39.21 18.24
N ILE A 250 4.94 -40.00 17.36
CA ILE A 250 5.26 -39.60 15.97
C ILE A 250 3.97 -39.37 15.17
N GLN A 251 2.95 -40.22 15.34
CA GLN A 251 1.64 -40.06 14.70
C GLN A 251 0.95 -38.74 15.14
N GLN A 252 1.04 -38.40 16.43
CA GLN A 252 0.46 -37.17 16.96
C GLN A 252 1.18 -35.92 16.43
N GLU A 253 2.50 -35.94 16.32
CA GLU A 253 3.26 -34.83 15.71
C GLU A 253 2.91 -34.62 14.23
N ILE A 254 2.78 -35.70 13.45
CA ILE A 254 2.34 -35.60 12.05
C ILE A 254 0.96 -34.92 11.98
N PHE A 255 0.03 -35.34 12.83
CA PHE A 255 -1.32 -34.76 12.89
C PHE A 255 -1.31 -33.25 13.21
N GLU A 256 -0.48 -32.82 14.17
CA GLU A 256 -0.34 -31.40 14.49
C GLU A 256 0.28 -30.60 13.33
N VAL A 257 1.27 -31.16 12.61
CA VAL A 257 1.83 -30.51 11.42
C VAL A 257 0.79 -30.39 10.30
N GLU A 258 0.00 -31.45 10.04
CA GLU A 258 -1.09 -31.41 9.05
C GLU A 258 -2.10 -30.31 9.36
N LYS A 259 -2.48 -30.18 10.63
CA LYS A 259 -3.37 -29.10 11.09
C LYS A 259 -2.75 -27.71 10.88
N THR A 260 -1.46 -27.53 11.13
CA THR A 260 -0.77 -26.25 10.88
C THR A 260 -0.73 -25.91 9.38
N LEU A 261 -0.52 -26.90 8.51
CA LEU A 261 -0.57 -26.72 7.05
C LEU A 261 -1.96 -26.24 6.59
N GLU A 262 -3.01 -26.83 7.15
CA GLU A 262 -4.39 -26.48 6.82
C GLU A 262 -4.71 -25.03 7.23
N LEU A 263 -4.27 -24.61 8.41
CA LEU A 263 -4.42 -23.22 8.88
C LEU A 263 -3.63 -22.22 8.03
N LEU A 264 -2.41 -22.55 7.62
CA LEU A 264 -1.58 -21.70 6.77
C LEU A 264 -2.19 -21.53 5.37
N ASN A 265 -2.70 -22.61 4.78
CA ASN A 265 -3.40 -22.55 3.48
C ASN A 265 -4.64 -21.66 3.55
N LYS A 266 -5.44 -21.81 4.60
CA LYS A 266 -6.61 -20.95 4.83
C LYS A 266 -6.22 -19.48 5.00
N ALA A 267 -5.16 -19.18 5.77
CA ALA A 267 -4.68 -17.82 5.95
C ALA A 267 -4.22 -17.16 4.62
N ILE A 268 -3.60 -17.94 3.72
CA ILE A 268 -3.21 -17.47 2.38
C ILE A 268 -4.47 -17.18 1.53
N GLU A 269 -5.46 -18.07 1.58
CA GLU A 269 -6.71 -17.91 0.84
C GLU A 269 -7.49 -16.67 1.30
N ASP A 270 -7.61 -16.48 2.61
CA ASP A 270 -8.30 -15.33 3.22
C ASP A 270 -7.63 -13.99 2.85
N LYS A 271 -6.31 -13.98 2.64
CA LYS A 271 -5.55 -12.77 2.27
C LYS A 271 -5.51 -12.52 0.76
N LEU A 272 -5.84 -13.51 -0.07
CA LEU A 272 -5.82 -13.40 -1.53
C LEU A 272 -6.83 -12.38 -2.05
N GLN A 273 -8.06 -12.39 -1.53
CA GLN A 273 -9.12 -11.49 -2.01
C GLN A 273 -8.87 -10.02 -1.63
N PRO A 274 -8.53 -9.68 -0.36
CA PRO A 274 -8.13 -8.32 0.00
C PRO A 274 -6.97 -7.80 -0.85
N MET A 275 -5.93 -8.62 -1.11
CA MET A 275 -4.81 -8.22 -1.95
C MET A 275 -5.25 -7.92 -3.39
N LYS A 276 -6.09 -8.77 -3.99
CA LYS A 276 -6.63 -8.51 -5.34
C LYS A 276 -7.39 -7.19 -5.39
N VAL A 277 -8.30 -6.96 -4.42
CA VAL A 277 -9.08 -5.72 -4.36
C VAL A 277 -8.17 -4.49 -4.21
N ALA A 278 -7.17 -4.56 -3.33
CA ALA A 278 -6.20 -3.48 -3.14
C ALA A 278 -5.42 -3.21 -4.44
N HIS A 279 -4.98 -4.25 -5.14
CA HIS A 279 -4.27 -4.14 -6.41
C HIS A 279 -5.14 -3.53 -7.52
N THR A 280 -6.38 -3.98 -7.68
CA THR A 280 -7.31 -3.44 -8.68
C THR A 280 -7.65 -1.97 -8.38
N ARG A 281 -7.83 -1.61 -7.09
CA ARG A 281 -8.00 -0.21 -6.67
C ARG A 281 -6.78 0.63 -7.02
N LEU A 282 -5.57 0.11 -6.81
CA LEU A 282 -4.32 0.82 -7.09
C LEU A 282 -4.14 1.03 -8.60
N GLN A 283 -4.45 0.01 -9.39
CA GLN A 283 -4.41 0.07 -10.85
C GLN A 283 -5.40 1.12 -11.39
N ALA A 284 -6.64 1.13 -10.88
CA ALA A 284 -7.64 2.11 -11.26
C ALA A 284 -7.19 3.55 -10.99
N ARG A 285 -6.55 3.81 -9.83
CA ARG A 285 -6.00 5.15 -9.53
C ARG A 285 -4.79 5.50 -10.39
N THR A 286 -3.95 4.52 -10.71
CA THR A 286 -2.74 4.71 -11.53
C THR A 286 -3.06 5.07 -12.99
N ASN A 287 -4.23 4.63 -13.47
CA ASN A 287 -4.71 4.82 -14.85
C ASN A 287 -5.60 6.06 -15.05
N ARG A 288 -5.73 6.93 -14.05
CA ARG A 288 -6.52 8.16 -14.18
C ARG A 288 -5.92 9.12 -15.23
N PRO A 289 -6.75 9.75 -16.08
CA PRO A 289 -6.27 10.64 -17.12
C PRO A 289 -5.85 12.01 -16.57
N HIS A 290 -4.84 12.62 -17.22
CA HIS A 290 -4.43 14.01 -17.05
C HIS A 290 -4.27 14.47 -15.58
N LEU A 291 -5.02 15.50 -15.18
CA LEU A 291 -4.94 16.21 -13.92
C LEU A 291 -5.48 15.40 -12.72
N GLU A 292 -6.18 14.29 -12.95
CA GLU A 292 -6.68 13.40 -11.89
C GLU A 292 -5.63 12.40 -11.39
N LYS A 293 -4.46 12.33 -12.06
CA LYS A 293 -3.32 11.51 -11.67
C LYS A 293 -2.50 12.18 -10.56
N CYS A 294 -3.17 12.44 -9.44
CA CYS A 294 -2.58 13.08 -8.27
C CYS A 294 -1.94 12.03 -7.36
N ARG A 295 -0.75 12.31 -6.79
CA ARG A 295 -0.20 11.56 -5.64
C ARG A 295 -0.84 12.02 -4.33
N ASP A 296 -2.15 11.85 -4.25
CA ASP A 296 -2.90 12.17 -3.06
C ASP A 296 -2.66 11.16 -1.93
N ASP A 297 -3.10 11.51 -0.72
CA ASP A 297 -2.93 10.64 0.45
C ASP A 297 -3.58 9.26 0.28
N ALA A 298 -4.68 9.19 -0.47
CA ALA A 298 -5.35 7.93 -0.76
C ALA A 298 -4.48 7.03 -1.64
N GLN A 299 -3.79 7.56 -2.66
CA GLN A 299 -2.80 6.84 -3.46
C GLN A 299 -1.66 6.32 -2.58
N ASN A 300 -1.08 7.18 -1.73
CA ASN A 300 0.08 6.82 -0.90
C ASN A 300 -0.27 5.75 0.17
N ARG A 301 -1.49 5.79 0.71
CA ARG A 301 -1.98 4.75 1.64
C ARG A 301 -2.23 3.43 0.93
N LEU A 302 -2.82 3.46 -0.26
CA LEU A 302 -3.12 2.26 -1.01
C LEU A 302 -1.85 1.55 -1.51
N VAL A 303 -0.81 2.31 -1.86
CA VAL A 303 0.52 1.75 -2.16
C VAL A 303 1.09 1.04 -0.93
N ARG A 304 1.04 1.67 0.25
CA ARG A 304 1.50 1.05 1.51
C ARG A 304 0.72 -0.23 1.84
N GLU A 305 -0.61 -0.19 1.74
CA GLU A 305 -1.49 -1.34 1.97
C GLU A 305 -1.14 -2.51 1.03
N VAL A 306 -0.90 -2.23 -0.26
CA VAL A 306 -0.49 -3.26 -1.22
C VAL A 306 0.87 -3.86 -0.85
N CYS A 307 1.86 -3.04 -0.49
CA CYS A 307 3.17 -3.54 -0.04
C CYS A 307 3.05 -4.40 1.23
N GLU A 308 2.30 -3.94 2.23
CA GLU A 308 2.08 -4.70 3.47
C GLU A 308 1.38 -6.04 3.20
N LEU A 309 0.36 -6.06 2.33
CA LEU A 309 -0.33 -7.29 1.94
C LEU A 309 0.59 -8.24 1.15
N GLN A 310 1.44 -7.71 0.27
CA GLN A 310 2.44 -8.52 -0.46
C GLN A 310 3.45 -9.15 0.51
N ASP A 311 4.02 -8.35 1.42
CA ASP A 311 4.95 -8.80 2.44
C ASP A 311 4.34 -9.88 3.35
N THR A 312 3.08 -9.70 3.76
CA THR A 312 2.38 -10.72 4.57
C THR A 312 2.16 -12.01 3.78
N MET A 313 1.81 -11.93 2.49
CA MET A 313 1.65 -13.10 1.64
C MET A 313 2.97 -13.84 1.40
N GLU A 314 4.06 -13.13 1.17
CA GLU A 314 5.40 -13.74 1.01
C GLU A 314 5.86 -14.44 2.28
N ARG A 315 5.63 -13.82 3.45
CA ARG A 315 5.91 -14.46 4.75
C ARG A 315 5.07 -15.72 4.98
N LEU A 316 3.77 -15.67 4.67
CA LEU A 316 2.88 -16.84 4.80
C LEU A 316 3.31 -17.98 3.86
N ARG A 317 3.68 -17.67 2.61
CA ARG A 317 4.19 -18.66 1.65
C ARG A 317 5.52 -19.26 2.07
N THR A 318 6.44 -18.45 2.59
CA THR A 318 7.73 -18.93 3.11
C THR A 318 7.53 -19.89 4.27
N ARG A 319 6.57 -19.58 5.17
CA ARG A 319 6.21 -20.47 6.28
C ARG A 319 5.50 -21.74 5.83
N LEU A 320 4.61 -21.66 4.84
CA LEU A 320 4.00 -22.82 4.23
C LEU A 320 5.08 -23.76 3.67
N ALA A 321 6.03 -23.23 2.90
CA ALA A 321 7.14 -24.03 2.35
C ALA A 321 8.00 -24.67 3.45
N ALA A 322 8.25 -23.97 4.56
CA ALA A 322 8.97 -24.53 5.70
C ALA A 322 8.19 -25.65 6.40
N ALA A 323 6.88 -25.49 6.60
CA ALA A 323 6.00 -26.50 7.18
C ALA A 323 5.84 -27.72 6.25
N GLU A 324 5.73 -27.51 4.94
CA GLU A 324 5.73 -28.58 3.93
C GLU A 324 7.04 -29.37 3.96
N GLY A 325 8.18 -28.67 4.08
CA GLY A 325 9.49 -29.32 4.25
C GLY A 325 9.58 -30.17 5.51
N ALA A 326 9.07 -29.66 6.64
CA ALA A 326 9.00 -30.42 7.89
C ALA A 326 8.10 -31.66 7.76
N HIS A 327 6.93 -31.51 7.12
CA HIS A 327 6.00 -32.62 6.87
C HIS A 327 6.61 -33.71 5.98
N GLN A 328 7.28 -33.32 4.88
CA GLN A 328 7.97 -34.28 3.99
C GLN A 328 9.09 -35.03 4.71
N SER A 329 9.84 -34.34 5.57
CA SER A 329 10.88 -34.99 6.40
C SER A 329 10.27 -36.01 7.36
N LEU A 330 9.15 -35.67 8.02
CA LEU A 330 8.44 -36.59 8.91
C LEU A 330 7.89 -37.80 8.16
N LEU A 331 7.29 -37.61 6.98
CA LEU A 331 6.83 -38.70 6.13
C LEU A 331 7.98 -39.61 5.67
N ALA A 332 9.13 -39.04 5.32
CA ALA A 332 10.32 -39.81 4.95
C ALA A 332 10.82 -40.64 6.14
N THR A 333 10.86 -40.08 7.35
CA THR A 333 11.21 -40.83 8.57
C THR A 333 10.22 -41.95 8.84
N ARG A 334 8.91 -41.71 8.69
CA ARG A 334 7.87 -42.74 8.84
C ARG A 334 8.05 -43.87 7.82
N ALA A 335 8.28 -43.53 6.55
CA ALA A 335 8.50 -44.52 5.49
C ALA A 335 9.76 -45.37 5.74
N ALA A 336 10.83 -44.76 6.24
CA ALA A 336 12.05 -45.48 6.63
C ALA A 336 11.78 -46.45 7.79
N LEU A 337 11.02 -46.03 8.81
CA LEU A 337 10.60 -46.89 9.92
C LEU A 337 9.75 -48.08 9.43
N GLU A 338 8.75 -47.82 8.58
CA GLU A 338 7.91 -48.88 8.01
C GLU A 338 8.72 -49.87 7.15
N ALA A 339 9.67 -49.38 6.36
CA ALA A 339 10.54 -50.23 5.54
C ALA A 339 11.48 -51.07 6.40
N ALA A 340 12.07 -50.50 7.45
CA ALA A 340 12.89 -51.21 8.41
C ALA A 340 12.08 -52.29 9.13
N LEU A 341 10.86 -51.98 9.56
CA LEU A 341 9.93 -52.95 10.15
C LEU A 341 9.58 -54.08 9.17
N ARG A 342 9.25 -53.76 7.91
CA ARG A 342 8.98 -54.77 6.87
C ARG A 342 10.19 -55.65 6.57
N GLY A 343 11.39 -55.06 6.46
CA GLY A 343 12.62 -55.79 6.22
C GLY A 343 12.94 -56.76 7.36
N LYS A 344 12.79 -56.30 8.60
CA LYS A 344 12.95 -57.12 9.81
C LYS A 344 11.88 -58.23 9.88
N ALA A 345 10.62 -57.94 9.54
CA ALA A 345 9.54 -58.94 9.47
C ALA A 345 9.80 -60.01 8.39
N ASN A 346 10.33 -59.63 7.23
CA ASN A 346 10.68 -60.57 6.16
C ASN A 346 11.91 -61.42 6.53
N ALA A 347 12.94 -60.83 7.15
CA ALA A 347 14.09 -61.56 7.66
C ALA A 347 13.65 -62.60 8.71
N LEU A 348 12.74 -62.22 9.62
CA LEU A 348 12.13 -63.14 10.58
C LEU A 348 11.35 -64.27 9.91
N PHE A 349 10.58 -63.97 8.86
CA PHE A 349 9.84 -64.98 8.10
C PHE A 349 10.78 -66.00 7.43
N ILE A 350 11.83 -65.53 6.76
CA ILE A 350 12.83 -66.42 6.12
C ILE A 350 13.50 -67.30 7.18
N ASP A 351 13.95 -66.72 8.29
CA ASP A 351 14.64 -67.52 9.29
C ASP A 351 13.68 -68.51 9.99
N ARG A 352 12.44 -68.11 10.30
CA ARG A 352 11.41 -68.94 10.94
C ARG A 352 10.90 -70.07 10.05
N ASP A 353 10.45 -69.75 8.84
CA ASP A 353 9.66 -70.67 8.01
C ASP A 353 10.48 -71.37 6.92
N GLN A 354 11.61 -70.79 6.52
CA GLN A 354 12.48 -71.40 5.50
C GLN A 354 13.70 -72.06 6.14
N CYS A 355 14.52 -71.31 6.87
CA CYS A 355 15.80 -71.81 7.37
C CYS A 355 15.66 -72.79 8.53
N MET A 356 14.82 -72.49 9.53
CA MET A 356 14.60 -73.40 10.67
C MET A 356 13.84 -74.67 10.26
N ALA A 357 12.95 -74.61 9.26
CA ALA A 357 12.30 -75.79 8.68
C ALA A 357 13.32 -76.73 7.99
N LEU A 358 14.28 -76.18 7.24
CA LEU A 358 15.37 -76.94 6.63
C LEU A 358 16.30 -77.57 7.67
N ARG A 359 16.60 -76.86 8.77
CA ARG A 359 17.43 -77.40 9.87
C ARG A 359 16.79 -78.56 10.61
N ARG A 360 15.45 -78.57 10.76
CA ARG A 360 14.71 -79.71 11.33
C ARG A 360 14.78 -80.97 10.47
N GLY A 361 15.00 -80.84 9.16
CA GLY A 361 15.12 -81.96 8.22
C GLY A 361 16.54 -82.51 8.05
N TYR A 362 17.56 -81.90 8.68
CA TYR A 362 18.96 -82.30 8.50
C TYR A 362 19.33 -83.43 9.50
N PRO A 363 19.75 -84.64 9.04
CA PRO A 363 20.04 -85.75 9.95
C PRO A 363 21.37 -85.51 10.68
N VAL A 364 21.32 -85.46 12.02
CA VAL A 364 22.46 -85.18 12.91
C VAL A 364 23.42 -86.40 13.07
N THR A 365 23.20 -87.52 12.38
CA THR A 365 23.87 -88.80 12.68
C THR A 365 24.85 -89.32 11.61
N ALA A 366 25.49 -88.48 10.81
CA ALA A 366 26.40 -88.95 9.76
C ALA A 366 27.91 -88.86 10.06
N ALA A 367 28.38 -88.26 11.16
CA ALA A 367 29.82 -87.98 11.27
C ALA A 367 30.41 -88.05 12.67
N ILE A 368 30.17 -89.12 13.44
CA ILE A 368 31.16 -89.62 14.41
C ILE A 368 31.05 -91.15 14.47
N LYS A 369 31.84 -91.86 13.66
CA LYS A 369 32.15 -93.28 13.90
C LYS A 369 33.65 -93.39 14.13
N SER A 370 33.96 -93.77 15.38
CA SER A 370 35.18 -94.32 15.99
C SER A 370 36.54 -93.79 15.55
#